data_AF-A0A3N5I4P7-F1
#
_entry.id   AF-A0A3N5I4P7-F1
#
_cell.length_a   1.000
_cell.length_b   1.000
_cell.length_c   1.000
_cell.angle_alpha   90.00
_cell.angle_beta   90.00
_cell.angle_gamma   90.00
#
_symmetry.space_group_name_H-M   'P 1'
#
loop_
_entity.id
_entity.type
_entity.pdbx_description
1 polymer ?
#
loop_
_entity_poly.entity_id
_entity_poly.type
_entity_poly.pdbx_seq_one_letter_code
_entity_poly.pdbx_strand_id
1 'polypeptide(L)'
;MPPVKADHAWEAVLRRDRRYDGWFVYAVSSTHVYCCPSCPSRRPTRNRVTFFDSPQRAESAGYRACLRCRPQLSVGSQAEDRVERAKRYLDDHADQPITLRQLAAHVGLSPFHVQRAFTRV
;
A
#
# COMPACT_ATOMS: atom_id res chain seq x y z
N MET A 1 7.48 17.25 -0.50
CA MET A 1 6.35 16.55 -1.17
C MET A 1 5.32 17.58 -1.59
N PRO A 2 4.89 17.64 -2.85
CA PRO A 2 3.87 18.58 -3.27
C PRO A 2 2.52 18.19 -2.61
N PRO A 3 1.71 19.17 -2.16
CA PRO A 3 0.41 18.89 -1.59
C PRO A 3 -0.51 18.32 -2.68
N VAL A 4 -0.94 17.06 -2.53
CA VAL A 4 -1.97 16.50 -3.40
C VAL A 4 -3.25 17.31 -3.19
N LYS A 5 -3.68 18.07 -4.21
CA LYS A 5 -4.93 18.83 -4.13
C LYS A 5 -6.07 17.87 -3.82
N ALA A 6 -6.97 18.27 -2.93
CA ALA A 6 -8.04 17.41 -2.41
C ALA A 6 -8.95 16.83 -3.50
N ASP A 7 -9.08 17.51 -4.64
CA ASP A 7 -9.86 17.02 -5.79
C ASP A 7 -9.16 15.88 -6.52
N HIS A 8 -7.84 15.97 -6.73
CA HIS A 8 -7.04 14.88 -7.30
C HIS A 8 -6.95 13.69 -6.33
N ALA A 9 -6.81 13.95 -5.04
CA ALA A 9 -6.85 12.90 -4.02
C ALA A 9 -8.18 12.15 -4.04
N TRP A 10 -9.30 12.88 -4.19
CA TRP A 10 -10.61 12.26 -4.30
C TRP A 10 -10.77 11.44 -5.56
N GLU A 11 -10.30 11.94 -6.70
CA GLU A 11 -10.33 11.20 -7.95
C GLU A 11 -9.51 9.91 -7.88
N ALA A 12 -8.35 9.92 -7.22
CA ALA A 12 -7.56 8.72 -6.96
C ALA A 12 -8.32 7.68 -6.11
N VAL A 13 -9.06 8.12 -5.08
CA VAL A 13 -9.97 7.25 -4.31
C VAL A 13 -11.09 6.69 -5.18
N LEU A 14 -11.67 7.50 -6.06
CA LEU A 14 -12.70 7.08 -7.01
C LEU A 14 -12.15 6.14 -8.10
N ARG A 15 -10.86 6.17 -8.39
CA ARG A 15 -10.23 5.26 -9.36
C ARG A 15 -9.61 4.02 -8.70
N ARG A 16 -9.55 3.99 -7.36
CA ARG A 16 -8.78 3.00 -6.58
C ARG A 16 -7.33 2.92 -7.05
N ASP A 17 -6.74 4.08 -7.32
CA ASP A 17 -5.42 4.16 -7.90
C ASP A 17 -4.36 3.81 -6.85
N ARG A 18 -3.74 2.65 -7.02
CA ARG A 18 -2.70 2.11 -6.12
C ARG A 18 -1.42 2.93 -6.16
N ARG A 19 -1.21 3.77 -7.19
CA ARG A 19 -0.02 4.64 -7.29
C ARG A 19 0.04 5.67 -6.17
N TYR A 20 -1.12 6.00 -5.59
CA TYR A 20 -1.24 6.93 -4.48
C TYR A 20 -1.29 6.24 -3.11
N ASP A 21 -1.22 4.89 -3.07
CA ASP A 21 -1.11 4.19 -1.80
C ASP A 21 0.22 4.59 -1.13
N GLY A 22 0.15 5.02 0.13
CA GLY A 22 1.31 5.53 0.87
C GLY A 22 1.64 7.01 0.65
N TRP A 23 1.04 7.66 -0.36
CA TRP A 23 1.18 9.12 -0.56
C TRP A 23 0.24 9.92 0.33
N PHE A 24 -0.96 9.40 0.55
CA PHE A 24 -1.93 9.96 1.46
C PHE A 24 -2.90 8.86 1.93
N VAL A 25 -3.61 9.14 3.00
CA VAL A 25 -4.75 8.35 3.46
C VAL A 25 -5.98 9.24 3.54
N TYR A 26 -7.16 8.63 3.41
CA TYR A 26 -8.41 9.34 3.61
C TYR A 26 -9.13 8.76 4.82
N ALA A 27 -9.66 9.63 5.67
CA ALA A 27 -10.42 9.25 6.84
C ALA A 27 -11.88 9.67 6.70
N VAL A 28 -12.77 8.84 7.26
CA VAL A 28 -14.21 9.00 7.14
C VAL A 28 -14.79 9.35 8.50
N SER A 29 -15.33 10.56 8.64
CA SER A 29 -15.85 11.07 9.92
C SER A 29 -17.03 10.26 10.46
N SER A 30 -17.83 9.62 9.60
CA SER A 30 -18.96 8.80 10.05
C SER A 30 -18.55 7.50 10.74
N THR A 31 -17.42 6.92 10.36
CA THR A 31 -16.95 5.62 10.89
C THR A 31 -15.70 5.76 11.75
N HIS A 32 -15.10 6.94 11.80
CA HIS A 32 -13.78 7.19 12.40
C HIS A 32 -12.72 6.21 11.90
N VAL A 33 -12.80 5.82 10.62
CA VAL A 33 -11.84 4.89 9.98
C VAL A 33 -11.06 5.62 8.89
N TYR A 34 -9.75 5.39 8.82
CA TYR A 34 -8.92 5.82 7.71
C TYR A 34 -8.47 4.67 6.80
N CYS A 35 -8.33 4.97 5.51
CA CYS A 35 -8.13 4.01 4.42
C CYS A 35 -7.10 4.51 3.39
N CYS A 36 -6.53 3.58 2.62
CA CYS A 36 -5.74 3.90 1.43
C CYS A 36 -6.64 4.22 0.23
N PRO A 37 -6.16 5.02 -0.75
CA PRO A 37 -6.89 5.34 -1.97
C PRO A 37 -7.40 4.11 -2.73
N SER A 38 -6.63 3.01 -2.75
CA SER A 38 -7.02 1.77 -3.41
C SER A 38 -8.04 0.89 -2.65
N CYS A 39 -8.54 1.33 -1.49
CA CYS A 39 -9.34 0.50 -0.61
C CYS A 39 -10.58 -0.09 -1.32
N PRO A 40 -10.82 -1.41 -1.21
CA PRO A 40 -11.97 -2.07 -1.84
C PRO A 40 -13.29 -1.78 -1.11
N SER A 41 -13.26 -1.11 0.04
CA SER A 41 -14.45 -0.78 0.83
C SER A 41 -15.43 0.11 0.04
N ARG A 42 -16.70 0.12 0.49
CA ARG A 42 -17.72 1.01 -0.07
C ARG A 42 -17.26 2.46 0.05
N ARG A 43 -17.43 3.23 -1.03
CA ARG A 43 -16.99 4.63 -1.07
C ARG A 43 -17.83 5.46 -0.09
N PRO A 44 -17.18 6.22 0.80
CA PRO A 44 -17.86 7.17 1.66
C PRO A 44 -18.39 8.35 0.84
N THR A 45 -19.29 9.14 1.42
CA THR A 45 -19.72 10.43 0.84
C THR A 45 -18.58 11.45 0.99
N ARG A 46 -18.24 12.17 -0.09
CA ARG A 46 -17.14 13.15 -0.14
C ARG A 46 -17.13 14.14 1.02
N ASN A 47 -18.31 14.59 1.45
CA ASN A 47 -18.47 15.59 2.51
C ASN A 47 -18.01 15.11 3.89
N ARG A 48 -17.83 13.79 4.07
CA ARG A 48 -17.36 13.18 5.33
C ARG A 48 -15.93 12.65 5.22
N VAL A 49 -15.21 13.07 4.18
CA VAL A 49 -13.85 12.57 3.89
C VAL A 49 -12.84 13.67 4.12
N THR A 50 -11.87 13.37 4.98
CA THR A 50 -10.70 14.20 5.26
C THR A 50 -9.47 13.47 4.76
N PHE A 51 -8.55 14.19 4.09
CA PHE A 51 -7.29 13.61 3.63
C PHE A 51 -6.17 13.94 4.60
N PHE A 52 -5.30 12.97 4.85
CA PHE A 52 -4.10 13.10 5.65
C PHE A 52 -2.89 12.65 4.81
N ASP A 53 -1.76 13.32 4.98
CA ASP A 53 -0.50 12.99 4.31
C ASP A 53 0.19 11.75 4.90
N SER A 54 -0.17 11.35 6.13
CA SER A 54 0.34 10.14 6.75
C SER A 54 -0.71 9.43 7.62
N PRO A 55 -0.61 8.09 7.79
CA PRO A 55 -1.43 7.35 8.76
C PRO A 55 -1.29 7.86 10.19
N GLN A 56 -0.09 8.27 10.59
CA GLN A 56 0.19 8.76 11.94
C GLN A 56 -0.61 10.03 12.24
N ARG A 57 -0.79 10.91 11.25
CA ARG A 57 -1.66 12.09 11.42
C ARG A 57 -3.14 11.71 11.53
N ALA A 58 -3.60 10.71 10.77
CA ALA A 58 -4.97 10.23 10.90
C ALA A 58 -5.22 9.60 12.28
N GLU A 59 -4.25 8.83 12.81
CA GLU A 59 -4.33 8.24 14.15
C GLU A 59 -4.30 9.30 15.26
N SER A 60 -3.42 10.30 15.12
CA SER A 60 -3.36 11.44 16.05
C SER A 60 -4.66 12.26 16.05
N ALA A 61 -5.39 12.25 14.93
CA ALA A 61 -6.72 12.86 14.81
C ALA A 61 -7.86 11.96 15.31
N GLY A 62 -7.56 10.78 15.89
CA GLY A 62 -8.54 9.88 16.49
C GLY A 62 -9.19 8.87 15.53
N TYR A 63 -8.63 8.69 14.32
CA TYR A 63 -9.13 7.71 13.36
C TYR A 63 -8.42 6.36 13.51
N ARG A 64 -9.17 5.26 13.40
CA ARG A 64 -8.62 3.89 13.42
C ARG A 64 -8.29 3.39 12.02
N ALA A 65 -7.25 2.55 11.92
CA ALA A 65 -6.86 1.94 10.65
C ALA A 65 -7.94 1.01 10.10
N CYS A 66 -8.20 1.08 8.78
CA CYS A 66 -9.08 0.12 8.13
C CYS A 66 -8.46 -1.28 8.12
N LEU A 67 -9.17 -2.27 8.64
CA LEU A 67 -8.73 -3.66 8.67
C LEU A 67 -8.70 -4.34 7.30
N ARG A 68 -9.39 -3.78 6.29
CA ARG A 68 -9.44 -4.33 4.92
C ARG A 68 -8.23 -3.92 4.10
N CYS A 69 -7.95 -2.61 4.01
CA CYS A 69 -6.80 -2.12 3.25
C CYS A 69 -5.50 -2.05 4.07
N ARG A 70 -5.59 -2.15 5.41
CA ARG A 70 -4.47 -2.09 6.36
C ARG A 70 -3.49 -0.97 5.98
N PRO A 71 -3.92 0.29 6.05
CA PRO A 71 -3.15 1.43 5.55
C PRO A 71 -1.78 1.58 6.23
N GLN A 72 -1.67 1.16 7.48
CA GLN A 72 -0.41 1.02 8.22
C GLN A 72 0.64 0.11 7.54
N LEU A 73 0.21 -0.87 6.73
CA LEU A 73 1.09 -1.75 5.97
C LEU A 73 1.40 -1.22 4.56
N SER A 74 0.67 -0.19 4.12
CA SER A 74 0.77 0.39 2.77
C SER A 74 1.77 1.54 2.69
N VAL A 75 2.28 2.01 3.82
CA VAL A 75 3.26 3.11 3.87
C VAL A 75 4.60 2.61 3.33
N GLY A 76 4.86 2.90 2.06
CA GLY A 76 6.10 3.52 1.55
C GLY A 76 7.47 3.00 2.00
N SER A 77 7.61 1.77 2.50
CA SER A 77 8.93 1.18 2.76
C SER A 77 8.97 -0.31 2.48
N GLN A 78 7.88 -1.05 2.71
CA GLN A 78 7.97 -2.50 2.57
C GLN A 78 7.89 -3.02 1.13
N ALA A 79 7.19 -2.37 0.20
CA ALA A 79 7.13 -2.87 -1.18
C ALA A 79 8.43 -2.58 -1.93
N GLU A 80 8.93 -1.36 -1.82
CA GLU A 80 10.20 -0.93 -2.41
C GLU A 80 11.39 -1.61 -1.74
N ASP A 81 11.45 -1.70 -0.39
CA ASP A 81 12.51 -2.47 0.28
C ASP A 81 12.47 -3.95 -0.07
N ARG A 82 11.29 -4.54 -0.27
CA ARG A 82 11.19 -5.97 -0.64
C ARG A 82 11.62 -6.22 -2.06
N VAL A 83 11.27 -5.32 -2.99
CA VAL A 83 11.73 -5.41 -4.39
C VAL A 83 13.23 -5.16 -4.46
N GLU A 84 13.74 -4.18 -3.72
CA GLU A 84 15.16 -3.85 -3.64
C GLU A 84 15.97 -5.00 -2.98
N ARG A 85 15.47 -5.59 -1.89
CA ARG A 85 16.07 -6.79 -1.28
C ARG A 85 16.01 -8.00 -2.21
N ALA A 86 14.90 -8.19 -2.93
CA ALA A 86 14.76 -9.28 -3.89
C ALA A 86 15.72 -9.10 -5.07
N LYS A 87 15.91 -7.87 -5.57
CA LYS A 87 16.91 -7.55 -6.60
C LYS A 87 18.32 -7.84 -6.11
N ARG A 88 18.70 -7.34 -4.93
CA ARG A 88 20.03 -7.60 -4.34
C ARG A 88 20.30 -9.09 -4.16
N TYR A 89 19.32 -9.86 -3.72
CA TYR A 89 19.44 -11.31 -3.58
C TYR A 89 19.56 -12.05 -4.91
N LEU A 90 18.87 -11.58 -5.96
CA LEU A 90 18.98 -12.13 -7.32
C LEU A 90 20.34 -11.80 -7.94
N ASP A 91 20.85 -10.58 -7.73
CA ASP A 91 22.19 -10.17 -8.19
C ASP A 91 23.30 -10.95 -7.48
N ASP A 92 23.18 -11.16 -6.16
CA ASP A 92 24.17 -11.91 -5.38
C ASP A 92 24.19 -13.41 -5.69
N HIS A 93 23.14 -13.97 -6.32
CA HIS A 93 22.98 -15.41 -6.58
C HIS A 93 22.68 -15.72 -8.06
N ALA A 94 23.09 -14.82 -8.97
CA ALA A 94 22.82 -14.91 -10.40
C ALA A 94 23.36 -16.18 -11.09
N ASP A 95 24.40 -16.80 -10.50
CA ASP A 95 25.09 -17.97 -11.07
C ASP A 95 24.48 -19.32 -10.63
N GLN A 96 23.39 -19.32 -9.84
CA GLN A 96 22.73 -20.54 -9.39
C GLN A 96 21.24 -20.58 -9.75
N PRO A 97 20.70 -21.76 -10.12
CA PRO A 97 19.27 -21.92 -10.33
C PRO A 97 18.52 -21.78 -8.99
N ILE A 98 18.00 -20.57 -8.71
CA ILE A 98 17.21 -20.30 -7.51
C ILE A 98 15.79 -20.83 -7.71
N THR A 99 15.36 -21.74 -6.83
CA THR A 99 13.99 -22.23 -6.86
C THR A 99 13.03 -21.21 -6.24
N LEU A 100 11.79 -21.14 -6.75
CA LEU A 100 10.73 -20.27 -6.23
C LEU A 100 10.50 -20.45 -4.71
N ARG A 101 10.77 -21.64 -4.18
CA ARG A 101 10.64 -21.98 -2.76
C ARG A 101 11.73 -21.30 -1.90
N GLN A 102 12.96 -21.22 -2.41
CA GLN A 102 14.07 -20.53 -1.72
C GLN A 102 13.85 -19.02 -1.73
N LEU A 103 13.39 -18.48 -2.86
CA LEU A 103 13.07 -17.05 -2.96
C LEU A 103 11.93 -16.68 -2.01
N ALA A 104 10.84 -17.45 -2.00
CA ALA A 104 9.70 -17.27 -1.09
C ALA A 104 10.09 -17.23 0.41
N ALA A 105 10.97 -18.14 0.83
CA ALA A 105 11.49 -18.17 2.20
C ALA A 105 12.30 -16.91 2.54
N HIS A 106 13.04 -16.36 1.58
CA HIS A 106 13.87 -15.18 1.80
C HIS A 106 13.07 -13.88 1.82
N VAL A 107 12.04 -13.75 0.98
CA VAL A 107 11.18 -12.54 0.94
C VAL A 107 10.01 -12.58 1.93
N GLY A 108 9.89 -13.66 2.72
CA GLY A 108 8.79 -13.84 3.69
C GLY A 108 7.41 -13.96 3.04
N LEU A 109 7.36 -14.46 1.79
CA LEU A 109 6.13 -14.59 1.00
C LEU A 109 5.83 -16.06 0.74
N SER A 110 4.55 -16.37 0.52
CA SER A 110 4.17 -17.70 0.03
C SER A 110 4.69 -17.90 -1.40
N PRO A 111 5.13 -19.12 -1.79
CA PRO A 111 5.58 -19.43 -3.15
C PRO A 111 4.60 -18.99 -4.24
N PHE A 112 3.29 -19.09 -3.97
CA PHE A 112 2.24 -18.64 -4.89
C PHE A 112 2.21 -17.12 -5.10
N HIS A 113 2.56 -16.33 -4.08
CA HIS A 113 2.65 -14.87 -4.21
C HIS A 113 3.87 -14.46 -5.05
N VAL A 114 4.98 -15.19 -4.92
CA VAL A 114 6.19 -14.96 -5.71
C VAL A 114 5.94 -15.30 -7.19
N GLN A 115 5.33 -16.45 -7.46
CA GLN A 115 4.97 -16.85 -8.84
C GLN A 115 4.09 -15.79 -9.51
N ARG A 116 3.04 -15.32 -8.82
CA ARG A 116 2.11 -14.32 -9.35
C ARG A 116 2.73 -12.94 -9.56
N ALA A 117 3.77 -12.61 -8.78
CA ALA A 117 4.51 -11.35 -8.94
C ALA A 117 5.40 -11.38 -10.20
N PHE A 118 6.03 -12.51 -10.49
CA PHE A 118 6.87 -12.67 -11.68
C PHE A 118 6.07 -12.77 -13.00
N THR A 119 4.89 -13.39 -13.02
CA THR A 119 4.07 -13.52 -14.26
C THR A 119 3.38 -12.22 -14.68
N ARG A 120 3.47 -11.15 -13.88
CA ARG A 120 2.84 -9.84 -14.16
C ARG A 120 3.82 -8.79 -14.71
N VAL A 121 5.08 -9.16 -14.93
CA VAL A 121 6.10 -8.34 -15.58
C VAL A 121 6.11 -8.64 -17.07
#